data_AF-A0A8S3HQR2-F1
#
_entry.id   AF-A0A8S3HQR2-F1
#
_cell.length_a   1.000
_cell.length_b   1.000
_cell.length_c   1.000
_cell.angle_alpha   90.00
_cell.angle_beta   90.00
_cell.angle_gamma   90.00
#
_symmetry.space_group_name_H-M   'P 1'
#
loop_
_entity.id
_entity.type
_entity.pdbx_description
1 polymer ?
#
loop_
_entity_poly.entity_id
_entity_poly.type
_entity_poly.pdbx_seq_one_letter_code
_entity_poly.pdbx_strand_id
1 'polypeptide(L)'
;MNETNNMLSTEFILQGSDVVISIFIIVAMSFVPASFTLFLVYERATKSKHIQYINGLYPLVYWLTNFIWDLLNYLLPAACVIVILRLFNVPAYVEGENFLAVISLFLMYGWSIIPVMYPFSFRFTEPSNAYIFLIVINLFSGITCIYTSFFLEIFALGSPATSTLSIITRTVKKIFKIFPNYCLGRGLIDIAYNVSSPNLI
;
A
#
# COMPACT_ATOMS: atom_id res chain seq x y z
N MET A 1 -4.55 -27.37 28.52
CA MET A 1 -5.47 -27.50 27.37
C MET A 1 -6.38 -26.27 27.21
N ASN A 2 -6.92 -25.68 28.30
CA ASN A 2 -7.65 -24.39 28.20
C ASN A 2 -6.76 -23.19 27.90
N GLU A 3 -5.55 -23.11 28.45
CA GLU A 3 -4.66 -21.96 28.19
C GLU A 3 -4.14 -21.93 26.75
N THR A 4 -3.82 -23.10 26.18
CA THR A 4 -3.37 -23.21 24.79
C THR A 4 -4.48 -22.80 23.80
N ASN A 5 -5.73 -23.15 24.08
CA ASN A 5 -6.88 -22.72 23.27
C ASN A 5 -7.17 -21.22 23.42
N ASN A 6 -6.93 -20.64 24.59
CA ASN A 6 -7.06 -19.20 24.83
C ASN A 6 -5.92 -18.39 24.17
N MET A 7 -4.69 -18.91 24.14
CA MET A 7 -3.59 -18.27 23.40
C MET A 7 -3.88 -18.28 21.90
N LEU A 8 -4.32 -19.42 21.36
CA LEU A 8 -4.62 -19.58 19.92
C LEU A 8 -5.80 -18.71 19.48
N SER A 9 -6.82 -18.54 20.32
CA SER A 9 -7.94 -17.62 20.03
C SER A 9 -7.53 -16.16 20.12
N THR A 10 -6.64 -15.80 21.05
CA THR A 10 -6.14 -14.43 21.19
C THR A 10 -5.23 -14.05 20.02
N GLU A 11 -4.33 -14.94 19.59
CA GLU A 11 -3.49 -14.72 18.40
C GLU A 11 -4.34 -14.58 17.12
N PHE A 12 -5.38 -15.40 16.97
CA PHE A 12 -6.28 -15.31 15.82
C PHE A 12 -7.09 -14.00 15.80
N ILE A 13 -7.51 -13.49 16.97
CA ILE A 13 -8.20 -12.21 17.09
C ILE A 13 -7.26 -11.04 16.77
N LEU A 14 -6.02 -11.08 17.27
CA LEU A 14 -5.01 -10.04 16.98
C LEU A 14 -4.67 -10.01 15.49
N GLN A 15 -4.43 -11.17 14.90
CA GLN A 15 -4.18 -11.36 13.47
C GLN A 15 -5.33 -10.81 12.60
N GLY A 16 -6.58 -11.07 12.98
CA GLY A 16 -7.75 -10.50 12.31
C GLY A 16 -7.80 -8.97 12.41
N SER A 17 -7.49 -8.41 13.58
CA SER A 17 -7.49 -6.96 13.81
C SER A 17 -6.40 -6.23 13.00
N ASP A 18 -5.20 -6.79 12.91
CA ASP A 18 -4.07 -6.20 12.17
C ASP A 18 -4.32 -6.20 10.65
N VAL A 19 -4.98 -7.25 10.14
CA VAL A 19 -5.42 -7.32 8.74
C VAL A 19 -6.45 -6.22 8.45
N VAL A 20 -7.41 -6.00 9.36
CA VAL A 20 -8.43 -4.96 9.20
C VAL A 20 -7.80 -3.56 9.21
N ILE A 21 -6.88 -3.28 10.14
CA ILE A 21 -6.12 -2.02 10.18
C ILE A 21 -5.38 -1.80 8.86
N SER A 22 -4.72 -2.83 8.34
CA SER A 22 -3.98 -2.78 7.07
C SER A 22 -4.90 -2.47 5.88
N ILE A 23 -6.10 -3.05 5.84
CA ILE A 23 -7.10 -2.75 4.79
C ILE A 23 -7.53 -1.29 4.86
N PHE A 24 -7.84 -0.76 6.05
CA PHE A 24 -8.22 0.65 6.20
C PHE A 24 -7.11 1.60 5.75
N ILE A 25 -5.86 1.30 6.08
CA ILE A 25 -4.71 2.09 5.63
C ILE A 25 -4.58 2.05 4.11
N ILE A 26 -4.71 0.89 3.46
CA ILE A 26 -4.65 0.80 2.00
C ILE A 26 -5.77 1.60 1.34
N VAL A 27 -6.98 1.52 1.89
CA VAL A 27 -8.12 2.29 1.39
C VAL A 27 -7.79 3.78 1.46
N ALA A 28 -7.36 4.29 2.62
CA ALA A 28 -6.96 5.69 2.77
C ALA A 28 -5.83 6.10 1.81
N MET A 29 -4.79 5.28 1.73
CA MET A 29 -3.61 5.53 0.89
C MET A 29 -3.88 5.39 -0.61
N SER A 30 -4.95 4.70 -1.02
CA SER A 30 -5.36 4.59 -2.43
C SER A 30 -5.94 5.90 -2.99
N PHE A 31 -6.49 6.76 -2.15
CA PHE A 31 -7.05 8.07 -2.56
C PHE A 31 -5.96 9.11 -2.83
N VAL A 32 -4.87 9.10 -2.05
CA VAL A 32 -3.79 10.09 -2.13
C VAL A 32 -3.14 10.16 -3.52
N PRO A 33 -2.56 9.07 -4.09
CA PRO A 33 -1.91 9.13 -5.38
C PRO A 33 -2.90 9.34 -6.54
N ALA A 34 -4.16 8.91 -6.39
CA ALA A 34 -5.19 9.21 -7.37
C ALA A 34 -5.46 10.73 -7.46
N SER A 35 -5.38 11.46 -6.34
CA SER A 35 -5.56 12.92 -6.34
C SER A 35 -4.48 13.66 -7.16
N PHE A 36 -3.23 13.18 -7.14
CA PHE A 36 -2.15 13.77 -7.95
C PHE A 36 -2.37 13.54 -9.46
N THR A 37 -2.86 12.37 -9.83
CA THR A 37 -3.21 12.11 -11.24
C THR A 37 -4.36 12.98 -11.75
N LEU A 38 -5.32 13.35 -10.89
CA LEU A 38 -6.38 14.28 -11.25
C LEU A 38 -5.79 15.63 -11.70
N PHE A 39 -4.81 16.14 -10.95
CA PHE A 39 -4.14 17.40 -11.27
C PHE A 39 -3.40 17.33 -12.61
N LEU A 40 -2.66 16.25 -12.88
CA LEU A 40 -2.00 16.04 -14.18
C LEU A 40 -2.98 16.01 -15.36
N VAL A 41 -4.11 15.32 -15.21
CA VAL A 41 -5.13 15.25 -16.28
C VAL A 41 -5.78 16.62 -16.48
N TYR A 42 -6.02 17.36 -15.39
CA TYR A 42 -6.56 18.72 -15.46
C TYR A 42 -5.62 19.69 -16.19
N GLU A 43 -4.31 19.66 -15.91
CA GLU A 43 -3.31 20.48 -16.62
C GLU A 43 -3.25 20.17 -18.12
N ARG A 44 -3.45 18.90 -18.49
CA ARG A 44 -3.52 18.48 -19.89
C ARG A 44 -4.81 18.94 -20.55
N ALA A 45 -5.96 18.80 -19.87
CA ALA A 45 -7.26 19.21 -20.39
C ALA A 45 -7.35 20.72 -20.64
N THR A 46 -6.73 21.53 -19.76
CA THR A 46 -6.64 22.99 -19.90
C THR A 46 -5.58 23.46 -20.90
N LYS A 47 -4.79 22.55 -21.49
CA LYS A 47 -3.64 22.83 -22.36
C LYS A 47 -2.53 23.66 -21.70
N SER A 48 -2.52 23.82 -20.37
CA SER A 48 -1.48 24.54 -19.64
C SER A 48 -0.09 23.94 -19.86
N LYS A 49 -0.01 22.61 -19.97
CA LYS A 49 1.23 21.89 -20.32
C LYS A 49 1.80 22.31 -21.69
N HIS A 50 0.93 22.60 -22.66
CA HIS A 50 1.38 23.05 -23.98
C HIS A 50 1.96 24.47 -23.92
N ILE A 51 1.36 25.35 -23.12
CA ILE A 51 1.88 26.71 -22.90
C ILE A 51 3.25 26.66 -22.24
N GLN A 52 3.45 25.79 -21.26
CA GLN A 52 4.76 25.58 -20.63
C GLN A 52 5.82 25.10 -21.63
N TYR A 53 5.46 24.26 -22.61
CA TYR A 53 6.38 23.85 -23.66
C TYR A 53 6.72 24.97 -24.66
N ILE A 54 5.77 25.83 -25.01
CA ILE A 54 6.05 27.01 -25.87
C ILE A 54 7.05 27.95 -25.19
N ASN A 55 7.02 28.05 -23.85
CA ASN A 55 7.96 28.85 -23.07
C ASN A 55 9.36 28.23 -22.93
N GLY A 56 9.68 27.14 -23.66
CA GLY A 56 11.01 26.54 -23.67
C GLY A 56 11.28 25.56 -22.53
N LEU A 57 10.25 25.08 -21.82
CA LEU A 57 10.43 24.08 -20.77
C LEU A 57 10.78 22.71 -21.37
N TYR A 58 11.88 22.11 -20.93
CA TYR A 58 12.22 20.74 -21.32
C TYR A 58 11.24 19.71 -20.70
N PRO A 59 10.73 18.73 -21.46
CA PRO A 59 9.81 17.71 -20.95
C PRO A 59 10.31 16.92 -19.74
N LEU A 60 11.61 16.61 -19.68
CA LEU A 60 12.20 15.89 -18.54
C LEU A 60 12.12 16.70 -17.24
N VAL A 61 12.36 18.01 -17.29
CA VAL A 61 12.32 18.90 -16.12
C VAL A 61 10.89 19.00 -15.57
N TYR A 62 9.89 19.04 -16.46
CA TYR A 62 8.47 19.00 -16.07
C TYR A 62 8.12 17.74 -15.27
N TRP A 63 8.49 16.56 -15.78
CA TRP A 63 8.16 15.29 -15.11
C TRP A 63 8.89 15.12 -13.79
N LEU A 64 10.17 15.50 -13.71
CA LEU A 64 10.94 15.44 -12.47
C LEU A 64 10.39 16.42 -11.42
N THR A 65 10.04 17.64 -11.83
CA THR A 65 9.48 18.63 -10.91
C THR A 65 8.14 18.17 -10.35
N ASN A 66 7.24 17.65 -11.20
CA ASN A 66 5.97 17.07 -10.75
C ASN A 66 6.18 15.85 -9.85
N PHE A 67 7.12 14.97 -10.18
CA PHE A 67 7.41 13.80 -9.36
C PHE A 67 7.90 14.20 -7.96
N ILE A 68 8.82 15.16 -7.87
CA ILE A 68 9.32 15.67 -6.58
C ILE A 68 8.20 16.37 -5.81
N TRP A 69 7.38 17.17 -6.50
CA TRP A 69 6.26 17.86 -5.89
C TRP A 69 5.22 16.90 -5.32
N ASP A 70 4.84 15.88 -6.08
CA ASP A 70 3.90 14.84 -5.64
C ASP A 70 4.48 14.02 -4.49
N LEU A 71 5.79 13.72 -4.51
CA LEU A 71 6.46 13.01 -3.43
C LEU A 71 6.47 13.84 -2.13
N LEU A 72 6.74 15.15 -2.21
CA LEU A 72 6.67 16.05 -1.05
C LEU A 72 5.26 16.16 -0.49
N ASN A 73 4.24 16.29 -1.36
CA ASN A 73 2.84 16.32 -0.92
C ASN A 73 2.37 14.98 -0.36
N TYR A 74 2.93 13.86 -0.83
CA TYR A 74 2.67 12.52 -0.29
C TYR A 74 3.20 12.33 1.14
N LEU A 75 4.31 12.99 1.51
CA LEU A 75 4.87 12.88 2.86
C LEU A 75 3.90 13.35 3.95
N LEU A 76 3.05 14.34 3.65
CA LEU A 76 2.09 14.89 4.61
C LEU A 76 1.00 13.87 5.04
N PRO A 77 0.22 13.24 4.13
CA PRO A 77 -0.72 12.20 4.51
C PRO A 77 -0.02 10.95 5.06
N ALA A 78 1.16 10.58 4.57
CA ALA A 78 1.93 9.46 5.14
C ALA A 78 2.33 9.74 6.60
N ALA A 79 2.82 10.94 6.90
CA ALA A 79 3.13 11.36 8.26
C ALA A 79 1.87 11.37 9.16
N CYS A 80 0.72 11.83 8.64
CA CYS A 80 -0.54 11.77 9.37
C CYS A 80 -0.91 10.33 9.78
N VAL A 81 -0.78 9.36 8.88
CA VAL A 81 -1.06 7.94 9.20
C VAL A 81 -0.09 7.42 10.26
N ILE A 82 1.20 7.74 10.17
CA ILE A 82 2.20 7.34 11.17
C ILE A 82 1.91 7.96 12.54
N VAL A 83 1.51 9.23 12.58
CA VAL A 83 1.12 9.92 13.82
C VAL A 83 -0.12 9.27 14.43
N ILE A 84 -1.12 8.93 13.61
CA ILE A 84 -2.33 8.23 14.07
C ILE A 84 -1.96 6.87 14.66
N LEU A 85 -1.14 6.06 13.97
CA LEU A 85 -0.66 4.77 14.49
C LEU A 85 0.06 4.91 15.84
N ARG A 86 0.83 6.00 16.01
CA ARG A 86 1.50 6.31 17.27
C ARG A 86 0.54 6.76 18.38
N LEU A 87 -0.50 7.55 18.04
CA LEU A 87 -1.52 7.99 19.00
C LEU A 87 -2.37 6.85 19.53
N PHE A 88 -2.73 5.89 18.66
CA PHE A 88 -3.42 4.66 19.06
C PHE A 88 -2.52 3.67 19.81
N ASN A 89 -1.23 3.96 19.91
CA ASN A 89 -0.22 3.24 20.68
C ASN A 89 -0.26 1.72 20.43
N VAL A 90 -0.35 1.32 19.16
CA VAL A 90 -0.38 -0.08 18.77
C VAL A 90 1.04 -0.63 18.91
N PRO A 91 1.34 -1.50 19.91
CA PRO A 91 2.71 -1.92 20.22
C PRO A 91 3.40 -2.58 19.03
N ALA A 92 2.62 -3.25 18.17
CA ALA A 92 3.07 -3.86 16.92
C ALA A 92 3.76 -2.90 15.93
N TYR A 93 3.43 -1.60 15.96
CA TYR A 93 3.91 -0.62 14.98
C TYR A 93 4.82 0.47 15.58
N VAL A 94 4.86 0.60 16.91
CA VAL A 94 5.47 1.74 17.61
C VAL A 94 6.74 1.37 18.37
N GLU A 95 6.97 0.08 18.66
CA GLU A 95 8.10 -0.37 19.48
C GLU A 95 9.37 -0.65 18.66
N GLY A 96 10.52 -0.12 19.13
CA GLY A 96 11.86 -0.48 18.70
C GLY A 96 12.18 -0.21 17.21
N GLU A 97 12.83 -1.17 16.55
CA GLU A 97 13.26 -1.08 15.14
C GLU A 97 12.09 -1.16 14.15
N ASN A 98 10.90 -1.60 14.59
CA ASN A 98 9.72 -1.74 13.73
C ASN A 98 9.17 -0.39 13.27
N PHE A 99 9.34 0.67 14.06
CA PHE A 99 8.91 2.02 13.69
C PHE A 99 9.62 2.52 12.42
N LEU A 100 10.93 2.23 12.31
CA LEU A 100 11.70 2.57 11.12
C LEU A 100 11.27 1.73 9.91
N ALA A 101 10.94 0.45 10.13
CA ALA A 101 10.40 -0.42 9.10
C ALA A 101 9.06 0.12 8.55
N VAL A 102 8.15 0.59 9.41
CA VAL A 102 6.90 1.22 8.98
C VAL A 102 7.18 2.49 8.17
N ILE A 103 8.04 3.39 8.65
CA ILE A 103 8.40 4.64 7.92
C ILE A 103 8.96 4.31 6.53
N SER A 104 9.94 3.40 6.47
CA SER A 104 10.57 3.02 5.19
C SER A 104 9.58 2.39 4.22
N LEU A 105 8.63 1.59 4.70
CA LEU A 105 7.57 0.98 3.90
C LEU A 105 6.63 2.05 3.30
N PHE A 106 6.23 3.06 4.08
CA PHE A 106 5.45 4.20 3.55
C PHE A 106 6.25 5.00 2.50
N LEU A 107 7.53 5.29 2.75
CA LEU A 107 8.38 6.00 1.78
C LEU A 107 8.54 5.22 0.47
N MET A 108 8.80 3.91 0.55
CA MET A 108 8.91 3.05 -0.64
C MET A 108 7.58 2.93 -1.39
N TYR A 109 6.45 2.91 -0.67
CA TYR A 109 5.13 2.92 -1.30
C TYR A 109 4.91 4.19 -2.12
N GLY A 110 5.17 5.38 -1.55
CA GLY A 110 5.08 6.65 -2.27
C GLY A 110 5.93 6.67 -3.53
N TRP A 111 7.18 6.23 -3.41
CA TRP A 111 8.12 6.13 -4.54
C TRP A 111 7.65 5.17 -5.64
N SER A 112 6.95 4.10 -5.28
CA SER A 112 6.49 3.08 -6.23
C SER A 112 5.15 3.41 -6.88
N ILE A 113 4.19 3.95 -6.12
CA ILE A 113 2.83 4.18 -6.63
C ILE A 113 2.75 5.39 -7.57
N ILE A 114 3.50 6.46 -7.29
CA ILE A 114 3.45 7.71 -8.06
C ILE A 114 3.87 7.46 -9.54
N PRO A 115 5.01 6.81 -9.85
CA PRO A 115 5.40 6.54 -11.23
C PRO A 115 4.47 5.56 -11.95
N VAL A 116 3.90 4.58 -11.23
CA VAL A 116 2.96 3.61 -11.80
C VAL A 116 1.67 4.29 -12.25
N MET A 117 1.26 5.36 -11.57
CA MET A 117 0.03 6.09 -11.84
C MET A 117 0.12 7.07 -13.04
N TYR A 118 1.31 7.58 -13.34
CA TYR A 118 1.52 8.57 -14.40
C TYR A 118 1.13 8.10 -15.81
N PRO A 119 1.47 6.87 -16.28
CA PRO A 119 1.08 6.38 -17.60
C PRO A 119 -0.45 6.33 -17.79
N PHE A 120 -1.19 6.01 -16.73
CA PHE A 120 -2.64 5.94 -16.79
C PHE A 120 -3.28 7.32 -17.02
N SER A 121 -2.65 8.40 -16.53
CA SER A 121 -3.11 9.78 -16.77
C SER A 121 -3.17 10.12 -18.27
N PHE A 122 -2.37 9.48 -19.12
CA PHE A 122 -2.40 9.74 -20.56
C PHE A 122 -3.61 9.13 -21.28
N ARG A 123 -4.23 8.10 -20.69
CA ARG A 123 -5.34 7.39 -21.34
C ARG A 123 -6.67 8.14 -21.22
N PHE A 124 -6.78 9.00 -20.21
CA PHE A 124 -7.99 9.75 -19.88
C PHE A 124 -7.92 11.20 -20.37
N THR A 125 -9.08 11.70 -20.82
CA THR A 125 -9.29 13.10 -21.22
C THR A 125 -10.00 13.90 -20.13
N GLU A 126 -10.83 13.24 -19.34
CA GLU A 126 -11.63 13.86 -18.28
C GLU A 126 -11.05 13.54 -16.89
N PRO A 127 -10.73 14.55 -16.06
CA PRO A 127 -10.02 14.37 -14.79
C PRO A 127 -10.85 13.59 -13.76
N SER A 128 -12.15 13.84 -13.68
CA SER A 128 -13.05 13.16 -12.74
C SER A 128 -13.14 11.65 -13.01
N ASN A 129 -13.24 11.26 -14.28
CA ASN A 129 -13.26 9.86 -14.69
C ASN A 129 -11.94 9.15 -14.39
N ALA A 130 -10.81 9.82 -14.63
CA ALA A 130 -9.49 9.28 -14.31
C ALA A 130 -9.35 9.01 -12.80
N TYR A 131 -9.79 9.96 -11.97
CA TYR A 131 -9.73 9.85 -10.51
C TYR A 131 -10.53 8.64 -9.99
N ILE A 132 -11.79 8.52 -10.37
CA ILE A 132 -12.66 7.43 -9.92
C ILE A 132 -12.12 6.08 -10.41
N PHE A 133 -11.72 6.00 -11.68
CA PHE A 133 -11.22 4.75 -12.26
C PHE A 133 -9.94 4.25 -11.55
N LEU A 134 -9.01 5.16 -11.26
CA LEU A 134 -7.76 4.81 -10.58
C LEU A 134 -7.98 4.40 -9.13
N ILE A 135 -8.89 5.06 -8.41
CA ILE A 135 -9.29 4.63 -7.06
C ILE A 135 -9.87 3.22 -7.09
N VAL A 136 -10.80 2.95 -8.01
CA VAL A 136 -11.46 1.64 -8.10
C VAL A 136 -10.43 0.54 -8.39
N ILE A 137 -9.50 0.75 -9.32
CA ILE A 137 -8.43 -0.22 -9.60
C ILE A 137 -7.50 -0.41 -8.39
N ASN A 138 -7.11 0.68 -7.72
CA ASN A 138 -6.24 0.61 -6.55
C ASN A 138 -6.91 -0.15 -5.39
N LEU A 139 -8.17 0.16 -5.12
CA LEU A 139 -8.94 -0.47 -4.06
C LEU A 139 -9.23 -1.94 -4.40
N PHE A 140 -9.61 -2.24 -5.64
CA PHE A 140 -9.86 -3.62 -6.08
C PHE A 140 -8.59 -4.48 -6.00
N SER A 141 -7.46 -3.97 -6.50
CA SER A 141 -6.18 -4.69 -6.43
C SER A 141 -5.71 -4.88 -4.98
N GLY A 142 -5.77 -3.84 -4.13
CA GLY A 142 -5.36 -3.92 -2.73
C GLY A 142 -6.18 -4.93 -1.92
N ILE A 143 -7.50 -4.80 -1.97
CA ILE A 143 -8.42 -5.65 -1.19
C ILE A 143 -8.36 -7.10 -1.67
N THR A 144 -8.43 -7.34 -2.97
CA THR A 144 -8.41 -8.71 -3.54
C THR A 144 -7.11 -9.44 -3.20
N CYS A 145 -5.96 -8.75 -3.25
CA CYS A 145 -4.68 -9.38 -2.96
C CYS A 145 -4.50 -9.71 -1.46
N ILE A 146 -5.04 -8.87 -0.55
CA ILE A 146 -5.05 -9.17 0.89
C ILE A 146 -5.93 -10.36 1.19
N TYR A 147 -7.19 -10.37 0.72
CA TYR A 147 -8.08 -11.50 0.94
C TYR A 147 -7.47 -12.79 0.41
N THR A 148 -6.93 -12.76 -0.81
CA THR A 148 -6.27 -13.91 -1.41
C THR A 148 -5.10 -14.41 -0.54
N SER A 149 -4.27 -13.49 -0.01
CA SER A 149 -3.14 -13.87 0.85
C SER A 149 -3.59 -14.43 2.20
N PHE A 150 -4.61 -13.85 2.80
CA PHE A 150 -5.20 -14.32 4.07
C PHE A 150 -5.83 -15.71 3.91
N PHE A 151 -6.62 -15.92 2.85
CA PHE A 151 -7.18 -17.23 2.53
C PHE A 151 -6.08 -18.28 2.31
N LEU A 152 -5.04 -17.95 1.54
CA LEU A 152 -3.90 -18.86 1.31
C LEU A 152 -3.21 -19.26 2.62
N GLU A 153 -3.11 -18.34 3.59
CA GLU A 153 -2.51 -18.63 4.91
C GLU A 153 -3.39 -19.54 5.76
N ILE A 154 -4.70 -19.32 5.77
CA ILE A 154 -5.65 -20.22 6.44
C ILE A 154 -5.57 -21.63 5.86
N PHE A 155 -5.55 -21.76 4.52
CA PHE A 155 -5.45 -23.07 3.87
C PHE A 155 -4.12 -23.76 4.13
N ALA A 156 -3.02 -23.01 4.21
CA ALA A 156 -1.70 -23.55 4.55
C ALA A 156 -1.61 -24.07 6.00
N LEU A 157 -2.35 -23.46 6.94
CA LEU A 157 -2.41 -23.89 8.34
C LEU A 157 -3.32 -25.12 8.53
N GLY A 158 -4.42 -25.22 7.78
CA GLY A 158 -5.41 -26.30 7.91
C GLY A 158 -5.02 -27.63 7.25
N SER A 159 -4.00 -27.65 6.39
CA SER A 159 -3.54 -28.86 5.70
C SER A 159 -2.02 -28.95 5.67
N PRO A 160 -1.35 -29.72 6.56
CA PRO A 160 0.10 -29.87 6.60
C PRO A 160 0.68 -30.68 5.41
N ALA A 161 -0.11 -30.96 4.38
CA ALA A 161 0.22 -31.86 3.29
C ALA A 161 0.20 -31.15 1.94
N THR A 162 1.31 -30.51 1.55
CA THR A 162 1.92 -30.57 0.20
C THR A 162 2.93 -29.43 0.00
N SER A 163 4.16 -29.78 -0.37
CA SER A 163 5.19 -28.84 -0.85
C SER A 163 4.66 -27.92 -1.97
N THR A 164 3.70 -28.40 -2.76
CA THR A 164 3.03 -27.67 -3.85
C THR A 164 2.26 -26.41 -3.39
N LEU A 165 1.50 -26.46 -2.28
CA LEU A 165 0.72 -25.31 -1.81
C LEU A 165 1.61 -24.15 -1.36
N SER A 166 2.75 -24.47 -0.74
CA SER A 166 3.75 -23.48 -0.35
C SER A 166 4.40 -22.79 -1.56
N ILE A 167 4.63 -23.55 -2.65
CA ILE A 167 5.17 -23.03 -3.91
C ILE A 167 4.16 -22.10 -4.59
N ILE A 168 2.88 -22.49 -4.63
CA ILE A 168 1.80 -21.66 -5.20
C ILE A 168 1.67 -20.37 -4.41
N THR A 169 1.63 -20.44 -3.07
CA THR A 169 1.53 -19.26 -2.20
C THR A 169 2.71 -18.31 -2.42
N ARG A 170 3.94 -18.83 -2.47
CA ARG A 170 5.14 -18.02 -2.74
C ARG A 170 5.10 -17.37 -4.13
N THR A 171 4.59 -18.07 -5.14
CA THR A 171 4.49 -17.57 -6.51
C THR A 171 3.44 -16.47 -6.63
N VAL A 172 2.26 -16.68 -6.04
CA VAL A 172 1.19 -15.67 -5.98
C VAL A 172 1.66 -14.42 -5.23
N LYS A 173 2.31 -14.59 -4.06
CA LYS A 173 2.91 -13.47 -3.32
C LYS A 173 3.94 -12.70 -4.16
N LYS A 174 4.77 -13.38 -4.96
CA LYS A 174 5.72 -12.72 -5.88
C LYS A 174 5.04 -11.91 -6.98
N ILE A 175 3.97 -12.45 -7.57
CA ILE A 175 3.21 -11.74 -8.61
C ILE A 175 2.51 -10.51 -8.01
N PHE A 176 1.92 -10.65 -6.83
CA PHE A 176 1.22 -9.55 -6.17
C PHE A 176 2.14 -8.41 -5.70
N LYS A 177 3.45 -8.66 -5.51
CA LYS A 177 4.42 -7.59 -5.21
C LYS A 177 4.51 -6.49 -6.28
N ILE A 178 4.06 -6.77 -7.52
CA ILE A 178 3.98 -5.76 -8.58
C ILE A 178 2.99 -4.65 -8.21
N PHE A 179 1.96 -4.95 -7.42
CA PHE A 179 0.98 -3.97 -6.98
C PHE A 179 1.46 -3.29 -5.69
N PRO A 180 1.75 -1.97 -5.71
CA PRO A 180 2.30 -1.29 -4.54
C PRO A 180 1.31 -1.31 -3.35
N ASN A 181 0.00 -1.25 -3.62
CA ASN A 181 -1.05 -1.37 -2.59
C ASN A 181 -0.98 -2.69 -1.84
N TYR A 182 -0.68 -3.80 -2.53
CA TYR A 182 -0.50 -5.08 -1.89
C TYR A 182 0.76 -5.11 -1.02
N CYS A 183 1.88 -4.58 -1.54
CA CYS A 183 3.15 -4.54 -0.81
C CYS A 183 3.01 -3.79 0.52
N LEU A 184 2.32 -2.65 0.52
CA LEU A 184 2.08 -1.87 1.73
C LEU A 184 1.25 -2.64 2.76
N GLY A 185 0.10 -3.19 2.37
CA GLY A 185 -0.75 -3.95 3.30
C GLY A 185 -0.09 -5.20 3.83
N ARG A 186 0.60 -5.94 2.96
CA ARG A 186 1.29 -7.17 3.35
C ARG A 186 2.48 -6.89 4.27
N GLY A 187 3.25 -5.85 3.99
CA GLY A 187 4.38 -5.49 4.85
C GLY A 187 3.95 -5.01 6.24
N LEU A 188 2.81 -4.30 6.36
CA LEU A 188 2.22 -3.95 7.66
C LEU A 188 1.80 -5.21 8.45
N ILE A 189 1.18 -6.17 7.79
CA ILE A 189 0.81 -7.45 8.40
C ILE A 189 2.07 -8.24 8.83
N ASP A 190 3.10 -8.30 7.98
CA ASP A 190 4.34 -9.02 8.29
C ASP A 190 5.12 -8.38 9.46
N ILE A 191 5.13 -7.04 9.57
CA ILE A 191 5.71 -6.33 10.72
C ILE A 191 4.93 -6.65 12.01
N ALA A 192 3.60 -6.67 11.95
CA ALA A 192 2.77 -7.01 13.11
C ALA A 192 3.02 -8.45 13.61
N TYR A 193 3.15 -9.41 12.70
CA TYR A 193 3.50 -10.78 13.07
C TYR A 193 4.87 -10.89 13.75
N ASN A 194 5.86 -10.15 13.26
CA ASN A 194 7.21 -10.17 13.83
C ASN A 194 7.23 -9.78 15.31
N VAL A 195 6.34 -8.87 15.73
CA VAL A 195 6.20 -8.47 17.13
C VAL A 195 5.46 -9.50 17.97
N SER A 196 4.49 -10.23 17.40
CA SER A 196 3.77 -11.29 18.10
C SER A 196 4.59 -12.58 18.31
N SER A 197 5.67 -12.80 17.54
CA SER A 197 6.52 -14.00 17.64
C SER A 197 7.99 -13.70 17.97
N PRO A 198 8.32 -13.03 19.09
CA PRO A 198 9.70 -12.63 19.39
C PRO A 198 10.66 -13.77 19.78
N ASN A 199 10.19 -15.03 19.88
CA ASN A 199 10.93 -16.17 20.48
C ASN A 199 11.20 -17.36 19.52
N LEU A 200 11.38 -17.12 18.21
CA LEU A 200 11.74 -18.19 17.26
C LEU A 200 12.98 -17.85 16.42
N ILE A 201 13.99 -17.28 17.08
CA ILE A 201 15.39 -17.23 16.62
C ILE A 201 16.27 -17.79 17.73
#